data_AF-A0A838TEP4-F1
#
_entry.id   AF-A0A838TEP4-F1
#
_cell.length_a   1.000
_cell.length_b   1.000
_cell.length_c   1.000
_cell.angle_alpha   90.00
_cell.angle_beta   90.00
_cell.angle_gamma   90.00
#
_symmetry.space_group_name_H-M   'P 1'
#
loop_
_entity.id
_entity.type
_entity.pdbx_description
1 polymer ?
#
loop_
_entity_poly.entity_id
_entity_poly.type
_entity_poly.pdbx_seq_one_letter_code
_entity_poly.pdbx_strand_id
1 'polypeptide(L)'
;MIFRSPRLRPVASTLIAILALICTAGAAEPAPKSVGTLDEKLFKGMQWRQVGPFRGGRAIAIEGVPGEPDTYYFAAAAGGVWKTTDGGANWAPMFDKEKISSFGAIAVSASDHNVVYAGSGEGAPRGNISYGNGIYKSVDAGKTWKNVGLKDSRHIGALIVDPKNPDIVLVAALGHMFGPNQERGIFRTTDGGKTWAKVLGKDQDTGGVDVVFDPHNSNIVFAALWQTRRQPWFFSSGGAGSGLYRSEDGGVTWKQLQGNGLPEGILGRIGVTISGADANRIYAIIEAKEGGIY
;
A
#
# COMPACT_ATOMS: atom_id res chain seq x y z
N MET A 1 29.98 32.46 84.18
CA MET A 1 31.18 31.69 84.58
C MET A 1 31.57 30.87 83.35
N ILE A 2 32.56 31.35 82.57
CA ILE A 2 33.88 30.70 82.37
C ILE A 2 33.73 29.35 81.65
N PHE A 3 34.23 29.01 80.45
CA PHE A 3 35.14 29.53 79.42
C PHE A 3 34.92 28.61 78.18
N ARG A 4 35.21 29.07 76.95
CA ARG A 4 35.94 28.34 75.86
C ARG A 4 35.71 29.06 74.52
N SER A 5 36.67 29.85 74.01
CA SER A 5 37.92 29.48 73.30
C SER A 5 37.70 29.45 71.77
N PRO A 6 38.73 29.69 70.92
CA PRO A 6 38.75 30.87 70.06
C PRO A 6 38.74 30.58 68.55
N ARG A 7 38.62 31.65 67.78
CA ARG A 7 38.71 31.72 66.31
C ARG A 7 40.09 31.24 65.80
N LEU A 8 40.08 30.50 64.70
CA LEU A 8 41.16 30.40 63.72
C LEU A 8 40.53 30.48 62.31
N ARG A 9 41.03 31.42 61.49
CA ARG A 9 40.76 31.54 60.05
C ARG A 9 41.80 30.71 59.25
N PRO A 10 41.81 30.75 57.91
CA PRO A 10 41.27 29.73 57.02
C PRO A 10 42.38 28.92 56.32
N VAL A 11 42.05 27.74 55.81
CA VAL A 11 42.89 27.08 54.79
C VAL A 11 42.02 26.82 53.58
N ALA A 12 42.44 27.40 52.45
CA ALA A 12 41.82 27.24 51.15
C ALA A 12 42.07 25.82 50.63
N SER A 13 41.00 25.13 50.26
CA SER A 13 41.07 23.91 49.44
C SER A 13 40.22 24.13 48.20
N THR A 14 40.88 24.51 47.12
CA THR A 14 40.33 24.65 45.78
C THR A 14 40.06 23.24 45.23
N LEU A 15 38.79 22.82 45.20
CA LEU A 15 38.39 21.62 44.45
C LEU A 15 38.13 22.03 42.99
N ILE A 16 39.03 21.66 42.09
CA ILE A 16 38.82 21.72 40.64
C ILE A 16 38.08 20.43 40.25
N ALA A 17 36.80 20.53 39.95
CA ALA A 17 36.05 19.44 39.33
C ALA A 17 36.32 19.44 37.82
N ILE A 18 37.04 18.43 37.34
CA ILE A 18 37.24 18.18 35.91
C ILE A 18 35.95 17.53 35.38
N LEU A 19 35.13 18.31 34.67
CA LEU A 19 34.00 17.79 33.90
C LEU A 19 34.55 17.23 32.58
N ALA A 20 34.67 15.90 32.47
CA ALA A 20 34.99 15.24 31.20
C ALA A 20 33.77 15.30 30.28
N LEU A 21 33.79 16.20 29.30
CA LEU A 21 32.82 16.27 28.22
C LEU A 21 33.08 15.10 27.26
N ILE A 22 32.33 14.00 27.39
CA ILE A 22 32.35 12.92 26.41
C ILE A 22 31.56 13.40 25.19
N CYS A 23 32.26 14.02 24.24
CA CYS A 23 31.75 14.23 22.89
C CYS A 23 31.63 12.87 22.21
N THR A 24 30.44 12.24 22.26
CA THR A 24 30.10 11.17 21.34
C THR A 24 29.96 11.79 19.96
N ALA A 25 31.02 11.71 19.15
CA ALA A 25 30.93 11.96 17.72
C ALA A 25 29.88 10.99 17.16
N GLY A 26 28.69 11.51 16.82
CA GLY A 26 27.71 10.75 16.06
C GLY A 26 28.38 10.33 14.76
N ALA A 27 28.55 9.02 14.57
CA ALA A 27 28.99 8.49 13.30
C ALA A 27 27.98 8.95 12.25
N ALA A 28 28.40 9.84 11.35
CA ALA A 28 27.60 10.20 10.20
C ALA A 28 27.27 8.91 9.45
N GLU A 29 25.99 8.65 9.22
CA GLU A 29 25.57 7.57 8.33
C GLU A 29 26.28 7.76 6.98
N PRO A 30 26.93 6.71 6.43
CA PRO A 30 27.57 6.82 5.15
C PRO A 30 26.52 7.23 4.12
N ALA A 31 26.79 8.32 3.39
CA ALA A 31 25.96 8.75 2.28
C ALA A 31 25.66 7.54 1.37
N PRO A 32 24.42 7.39 0.87
CA PRO A 32 24.07 6.29 -0.02
C PRO A 32 25.06 6.32 -1.19
N LYS A 33 25.83 5.23 -1.34
CA LYS A 33 26.75 5.08 -2.47
C LYS A 33 25.91 5.25 -3.73
N SER A 34 26.33 6.15 -4.62
CA SER A 34 25.72 6.25 -5.94
C SER A 34 25.77 4.87 -6.56
N VAL A 35 24.61 4.25 -6.76
CA VAL A 35 24.51 3.05 -7.59
C VAL A 35 25.07 3.49 -8.94
N GLY A 36 26.24 2.96 -9.31
CA GLY A 36 26.88 3.31 -10.57
C GLY A 36 25.86 3.16 -11.70
N THR A 37 25.93 4.02 -12.71
CA THR A 37 25.08 3.90 -13.90
C THR A 37 25.17 2.46 -14.41
N LEU A 38 24.09 1.70 -14.24
CA LEU A 38 24.00 0.34 -14.76
C LEU A 38 24.16 0.41 -16.27
N ASP A 39 25.13 -0.33 -16.82
CA ASP A 39 25.36 -0.37 -18.25
C ASP A 39 24.12 -0.98 -18.93
N GLU A 40 23.39 -0.19 -19.71
CA GLU A 40 22.20 -0.62 -20.46
C GLU A 40 22.50 -1.86 -21.34
N LYS A 41 23.76 -2.08 -21.74
CA LYS A 41 24.16 -3.28 -22.48
C LYS A 41 23.92 -4.57 -21.70
N LEU A 42 23.96 -4.54 -20.36
CA LEU A 42 23.65 -5.69 -19.51
C LEU A 42 22.19 -6.15 -19.67
N PHE A 43 21.31 -5.24 -20.07
CA PHE A 43 19.87 -5.48 -20.20
C PHE A 43 19.42 -5.76 -21.64
N LYS A 44 20.25 -5.46 -22.65
CA LYS A 44 19.91 -5.67 -24.08
C LYS A 44 19.59 -7.12 -24.43
N GLY A 45 20.11 -8.08 -23.66
CA GLY A 45 19.83 -9.50 -23.83
C GLY A 45 18.63 -10.03 -23.03
N MET A 46 18.01 -9.22 -22.17
CA MET A 46 16.86 -9.68 -21.38
C MET A 46 15.64 -9.83 -22.26
N GLN A 47 15.03 -11.01 -22.19
CA GLN A 47 13.81 -11.32 -22.91
C GLN A 47 12.72 -11.71 -21.91
N TRP A 48 11.50 -11.23 -22.17
CA TRP A 48 10.33 -11.71 -21.43
C TRP A 48 10.13 -13.19 -21.73
N ARG A 49 9.94 -13.97 -20.67
CA ARG A 49 9.53 -15.38 -20.76
C ARG A 49 8.26 -15.59 -19.94
N GLN A 50 7.47 -16.57 -20.34
CA GLN A 50 6.38 -17.02 -19.47
C GLN A 50 6.95 -17.81 -18.29
N VAL A 51 6.51 -17.44 -17.09
CA VAL A 51 6.88 -18.10 -15.83
C VAL A 51 5.72 -18.86 -15.21
N GLY A 52 4.61 -19.02 -15.94
CA GLY A 52 3.42 -19.70 -15.45
C GLY A 52 2.75 -19.01 -14.25
N PRO A 53 1.82 -19.70 -13.57
CA PRO A 53 1.32 -21.02 -13.92
C PRO A 53 0.45 -20.96 -15.18
N PHE A 54 0.56 -21.95 -16.05
CA PHE A 54 -0.14 -21.98 -17.34
C PHE A 54 -1.67 -22.18 -17.25
N ARG A 55 -2.20 -22.24 -16.02
CA ARG A 55 -3.63 -22.37 -15.71
C ARG A 55 -4.12 -21.32 -14.70
N GLY A 56 -3.32 -20.29 -14.40
CA GLY A 56 -3.65 -19.27 -13.38
C GLY A 56 -4.69 -18.22 -13.81
N GLY A 57 -5.02 -18.16 -15.11
CA GLY A 57 -5.95 -17.17 -15.65
C GLY A 57 -5.34 -15.76 -15.74
N ARG A 58 -6.19 -14.73 -15.77
CA ARG A 58 -5.76 -13.32 -15.85
C ARG A 58 -5.25 -12.86 -14.49
N ALA A 59 -3.93 -12.71 -14.35
CA ALA A 59 -3.31 -12.03 -13.22
C ALA A 59 -3.71 -10.54 -13.23
N ILE A 60 -4.08 -10.01 -12.07
CA ILE A 60 -4.48 -8.60 -11.91
C ILE A 60 -3.68 -7.89 -10.82
N ALA A 61 -3.19 -8.62 -9.83
CA ALA A 61 -2.30 -8.11 -8.81
C ALA A 61 -1.11 -9.06 -8.64
N ILE A 62 0.06 -8.50 -8.40
CA ILE A 62 1.32 -9.21 -8.18
C ILE A 62 1.99 -8.55 -6.98
N GLU A 63 2.56 -9.34 -6.08
CA GLU A 63 3.24 -8.85 -4.90
C GLU A 63 4.53 -9.64 -4.67
N GLY A 64 5.66 -8.93 -4.68
CA GLY A 64 6.97 -9.48 -4.33
C GLY A 64 7.20 -9.43 -2.83
N VAL A 65 8.08 -10.30 -2.31
CA VAL A 65 8.44 -10.30 -0.89
C VAL A 65 9.81 -9.62 -0.70
N PRO A 66 9.90 -8.51 0.05
CA PRO A 66 11.16 -7.81 0.28
C PRO A 66 12.24 -8.72 0.86
N GLY A 67 13.43 -8.75 0.27
CA GLY A 67 14.53 -9.62 0.72
C GLY A 67 14.43 -11.09 0.30
N GLU A 68 13.35 -11.50 -0.37
CA GLU A 68 13.15 -12.85 -0.91
C GLU A 68 12.89 -12.79 -2.42
N PRO A 69 13.92 -12.63 -3.26
CA PRO A 69 13.76 -12.36 -4.70
C PRO A 69 13.04 -13.48 -5.48
N ASP A 70 13.04 -14.70 -4.97
CA ASP A 70 12.39 -15.87 -5.58
C ASP A 70 10.98 -16.11 -5.04
N THR A 71 10.54 -15.36 -4.03
CA THR A 71 9.21 -15.47 -3.43
C THR A 71 8.31 -14.34 -3.90
N TYR A 72 7.21 -14.70 -4.55
CA TYR A 72 6.18 -13.75 -4.93
C TYR A 72 4.82 -14.40 -5.09
N TYR A 73 3.80 -13.56 -5.03
CA TYR A 73 2.41 -13.93 -5.16
C TYR A 73 1.81 -13.26 -6.39
N PHE A 74 0.80 -13.88 -6.96
CA PHE A 74 -0.16 -13.14 -7.78
C PHE A 74 -1.59 -13.54 -7.44
N ALA A 75 -2.51 -12.61 -7.66
CA ALA A 75 -3.93 -12.80 -7.52
C ALA A 75 -4.59 -12.67 -8.90
N ALA A 76 -5.50 -13.58 -9.19
CA ALA A 76 -6.18 -13.67 -10.48
C ALA A 76 -7.62 -13.17 -10.42
N ALA A 77 -8.10 -12.62 -11.54
CA ALA A 77 -9.46 -12.13 -11.67
C ALA A 77 -10.53 -13.21 -11.44
N ALA A 78 -10.23 -14.48 -11.75
CA ALA A 78 -11.11 -15.64 -11.53
C ALA A 78 -10.29 -16.95 -11.40
N GLY A 79 -9.20 -16.92 -10.64
CA GLY A 79 -8.25 -18.02 -10.53
C GLY A 79 -7.58 -18.17 -9.17
N GLY A 80 -8.04 -17.46 -8.14
CA GLY A 80 -7.49 -17.52 -6.80
C GLY A 80 -6.17 -16.75 -6.61
N VAL A 81 -5.49 -17.06 -5.52
CA VAL A 81 -4.16 -16.56 -5.17
C VAL A 81 -3.15 -17.68 -5.36
N TRP A 82 -1.99 -17.34 -5.90
CA TRP A 82 -0.89 -18.26 -6.16
C TRP A 82 0.39 -17.75 -5.52
N LYS A 83 1.27 -18.67 -5.12
CA LYS A 83 2.59 -18.38 -4.57
C LYS A 83 3.65 -19.19 -5.29
N THR A 84 4.80 -18.57 -5.53
CA THR A 84 6.06 -19.26 -5.85
C THR A 84 7.11 -18.92 -4.78
N THR A 85 8.10 -19.80 -4.64
CA THR A 85 9.29 -19.61 -3.78
C THR A 85 10.57 -19.98 -4.53
N ASP A 86 10.49 -20.14 -5.85
CA ASP A 86 11.57 -20.61 -6.71
C ASP A 86 11.61 -19.85 -8.05
N GLY A 87 11.28 -18.56 -8.02
CA GLY A 87 11.39 -17.69 -9.19
C GLY A 87 10.40 -18.03 -10.30
N GLY A 88 9.24 -18.59 -9.92
CA GLY A 88 8.17 -19.00 -10.82
C GLY A 88 8.45 -20.30 -11.57
N ALA A 89 9.39 -21.12 -11.10
CA ALA A 89 9.56 -22.47 -11.66
C ALA A 89 8.37 -23.37 -11.27
N ASN A 90 7.88 -23.23 -10.03
CA ASN A 90 6.70 -23.89 -9.53
C ASN A 90 5.74 -22.89 -8.87
N TRP A 91 4.45 -23.22 -8.91
CA TRP A 91 3.38 -22.41 -8.36
C TRP A 91 2.43 -23.27 -7.54
N ALA A 92 2.15 -22.83 -6.32
CA ALA A 92 1.18 -23.46 -5.45
C ALA A 92 -0.09 -22.59 -5.34
N PRO A 93 -1.29 -23.17 -5.49
CA PRO A 93 -2.54 -22.45 -5.25
C PRO A 93 -2.74 -22.27 -3.73
N MET A 94 -2.99 -21.04 -3.32
CA MET A 94 -3.09 -20.65 -1.91
C MET A 94 -4.54 -20.54 -1.42
N PHE A 95 -5.53 -20.59 -2.31
CA PHE A 95 -6.91 -20.19 -1.99
C PHE A 95 -7.99 -21.22 -2.38
N ASP A 96 -7.61 -22.42 -2.82
CA ASP A 96 -8.55 -23.43 -3.35
C ASP A 96 -9.54 -24.00 -2.30
N LYS A 97 -9.31 -23.74 -1.01
CA LYS A 97 -10.18 -24.20 0.08
C LYS A 97 -11.33 -23.24 0.38
N GLU A 98 -11.33 -22.07 -0.25
CA GLU A 98 -12.28 -20.98 0.01
C GLU A 98 -13.33 -20.86 -1.10
N LYS A 99 -14.42 -20.13 -0.82
CA LYS A 99 -15.61 -20.09 -1.70
C LYS A 99 -15.57 -19.02 -2.81
N ILE A 100 -14.52 -18.21 -2.86
CA ILE A 100 -14.35 -17.13 -3.83
C ILE A 100 -13.04 -17.36 -4.60
N SER A 101 -13.09 -17.15 -5.92
CA SER A 101 -11.92 -17.29 -6.80
C SER A 101 -11.47 -15.97 -7.43
N SER A 102 -12.24 -14.89 -7.24
CA SER A 102 -11.92 -13.59 -7.81
C SER A 102 -11.17 -12.73 -6.82
N PHE A 103 -10.09 -12.11 -7.29
CA PHE A 103 -9.27 -11.18 -6.52
C PHE A 103 -8.92 -9.96 -7.34
N GLY A 104 -8.74 -8.83 -6.66
CA GLY A 104 -8.28 -7.58 -7.26
C GLY A 104 -7.01 -7.03 -6.63
N ALA A 105 -6.65 -7.48 -5.41
CA ALA A 105 -5.47 -7.00 -4.70
C ALA A 105 -4.85 -8.08 -3.81
N ILE A 106 -3.54 -7.98 -3.60
CA ILE A 106 -2.76 -8.77 -2.64
C ILE A 106 -1.60 -7.91 -2.13
N ALA A 107 -1.28 -8.00 -0.84
CA ALA A 107 -0.10 -7.36 -0.25
C ALA A 107 0.49 -8.22 0.86
N VAL A 108 1.82 -8.21 0.97
CA VAL A 108 2.56 -8.88 2.04
C VAL A 108 3.08 -7.83 3.00
N SER A 109 2.99 -8.08 4.31
CA SER A 109 3.57 -7.15 5.28
C SER A 109 5.09 -7.18 5.21
N ALA A 110 5.72 -6.02 5.02
CA ALA A 110 7.18 -5.90 5.04
C ALA A 110 7.81 -6.14 6.43
N SER A 111 7.03 -6.02 7.50
CA SER A 111 7.49 -6.26 8.88
C SER A 111 7.30 -7.70 9.36
N ASP A 112 6.45 -8.48 8.68
CA ASP A 112 6.23 -9.91 8.94
C ASP A 112 5.67 -10.60 7.69
N HIS A 113 6.53 -11.30 6.94
CA HIS A 113 6.15 -11.97 5.68
C HIS A 113 5.13 -13.11 5.87
N ASN A 114 4.82 -13.53 7.11
CA ASN A 114 3.71 -14.46 7.36
C ASN A 114 2.35 -13.79 7.21
N VAL A 115 2.27 -12.47 7.38
CA VAL A 115 1.04 -11.72 7.27
C VAL A 115 0.81 -11.28 5.84
N VAL A 116 -0.25 -11.81 5.24
CA VAL A 116 -0.67 -11.51 3.87
C VAL A 116 -2.13 -11.08 3.86
N TYR A 117 -2.44 -10.02 3.14
CA TYR A 117 -3.81 -9.58 2.89
C TYR A 117 -4.18 -9.77 1.43
N ALA A 118 -5.41 -10.24 1.17
CA ALA A 118 -5.95 -10.40 -0.17
C ALA A 118 -7.34 -9.78 -0.26
N GLY A 119 -7.54 -8.91 -1.26
CA GLY A 119 -8.79 -8.24 -1.55
C GLY A 119 -9.54 -8.99 -2.64
N SER A 120 -10.68 -9.59 -2.28
CA SER A 120 -11.47 -10.38 -3.22
C SER A 120 -12.33 -9.50 -4.15
N GLY A 121 -12.57 -10.02 -5.36
CA GLY A 121 -13.26 -9.35 -6.45
C GLY A 121 -12.35 -8.43 -7.24
N GLU A 122 -12.33 -8.62 -8.57
CA GLU A 122 -11.39 -7.90 -9.43
C GLU A 122 -11.69 -6.39 -9.53
N GLY A 123 -10.64 -5.56 -9.56
CA GLY A 123 -10.75 -4.10 -9.70
C GLY A 123 -10.71 -3.57 -11.13
N ALA A 124 -10.75 -4.44 -12.16
CA ALA A 124 -10.60 -4.06 -13.56
C ALA A 124 -11.80 -4.47 -14.43
N PRO A 125 -12.96 -3.79 -14.28
CA PRO A 125 -14.17 -4.09 -15.05
C PRO A 125 -13.89 -4.05 -16.56
N ARG A 126 -14.27 -5.12 -17.26
CA ARG A 126 -14.30 -5.18 -18.73
C ARG A 126 -15.72 -5.55 -19.20
N GLY A 127 -15.86 -6.27 -20.31
CA GLY A 127 -17.12 -6.88 -20.75
C GLY A 127 -17.78 -7.75 -19.66
N ASN A 128 -16.97 -8.31 -18.78
CA ASN A 128 -17.34 -9.10 -17.62
C ASN A 128 -16.57 -8.59 -16.38
N ILE A 129 -17.06 -8.99 -15.20
CA ILE A 129 -16.38 -8.77 -13.93
C ILE A 129 -16.86 -9.82 -12.93
N SER A 130 -15.95 -10.39 -12.15
CA SER A 130 -16.29 -11.32 -11.07
C SER A 130 -16.20 -10.61 -9.71
N TYR A 131 -17.21 -10.85 -8.86
CA TYR A 131 -17.27 -10.29 -7.52
C TYR A 131 -16.53 -11.17 -6.51
N GLY A 132 -16.14 -10.56 -5.40
CA GLY A 132 -15.68 -11.19 -4.17
C GLY A 132 -16.60 -10.90 -3.00
N ASN A 133 -16.09 -11.15 -1.79
CA ASN A 133 -16.81 -11.06 -0.53
C ASN A 133 -15.94 -10.43 0.59
N GLY A 134 -15.05 -9.50 0.23
CA GLY A 134 -14.26 -8.70 1.17
C GLY A 134 -12.79 -9.08 1.27
N ILE A 135 -12.21 -8.81 2.44
CA ILE A 135 -10.77 -8.92 2.70
C ILE A 135 -10.47 -10.21 3.43
N TYR A 136 -9.42 -10.89 2.99
CA TYR A 136 -8.86 -12.06 3.67
C TYR A 136 -7.49 -11.73 4.25
N LYS A 137 -7.21 -12.24 5.45
CA LYS A 137 -5.90 -12.20 6.12
C LYS A 137 -5.39 -13.63 6.29
N SER A 138 -4.12 -13.83 5.97
CA SER A 138 -3.34 -15.00 6.37
C SER A 138 -2.28 -14.56 7.40
N VAL A 139 -1.95 -15.46 8.31
CA VAL A 139 -0.85 -15.30 9.29
C VAL A 139 0.16 -16.45 9.17
N ASP A 140 0.12 -17.18 8.06
CA ASP A 140 0.96 -18.34 7.76
C ASP A 140 1.42 -18.35 6.29
N ALA A 141 1.65 -17.14 5.76
CA ALA A 141 2.15 -16.88 4.42
C ALA A 141 1.25 -17.40 3.28
N GLY A 142 -0.07 -17.45 3.52
CA GLY A 142 -1.10 -17.83 2.55
C GLY A 142 -1.56 -19.29 2.63
N LYS A 143 -1.14 -20.07 3.64
CA LYS A 143 -1.57 -21.47 3.78
C LYS A 143 -3.00 -21.60 4.28
N THR A 144 -3.41 -20.68 5.16
CA THR A 144 -4.78 -20.53 5.64
C THR A 144 -5.20 -19.07 5.61
N TRP A 145 -6.51 -18.85 5.43
CA TRP A 145 -7.08 -17.52 5.27
C TRP A 145 -8.28 -17.34 6.19
N LYS A 146 -8.48 -16.12 6.65
CA LYS A 146 -9.66 -15.69 7.41
C LYS A 146 -10.23 -14.46 6.76
N ASN A 147 -11.54 -14.47 6.47
CA ASN A 147 -12.24 -13.25 6.05
C ASN A 147 -12.33 -12.28 7.24
N VAL A 148 -11.77 -11.08 7.06
CA VAL A 148 -11.63 -10.02 8.06
C VAL A 148 -12.49 -8.79 7.74
N GLY A 149 -13.55 -8.92 6.93
CA GLY A 149 -14.55 -7.85 6.76
C GLY A 149 -14.59 -7.22 5.37
N LEU A 150 -15.28 -6.07 5.27
CA LEU A 150 -15.69 -5.42 4.01
C LEU A 150 -16.45 -6.38 3.07
N LYS A 151 -17.36 -7.18 3.65
CA LYS A 151 -17.97 -8.33 2.97
C LYS A 151 -18.90 -7.96 1.82
N ASP A 152 -19.38 -6.72 1.80
CA ASP A 152 -20.27 -6.18 0.77
C ASP A 152 -19.54 -5.26 -0.22
N SER A 153 -18.21 -5.12 -0.12
CA SER A 153 -17.42 -4.30 -1.03
C SER A 153 -17.40 -4.86 -2.45
N ARG A 154 -17.53 -6.18 -2.61
CA ARG A 154 -17.54 -6.97 -3.85
C ARG A 154 -16.34 -6.83 -4.78
N HIS A 155 -15.68 -5.70 -4.88
CA HIS A 155 -14.52 -5.48 -5.75
C HIS A 155 -13.51 -4.62 -5.01
N ILE A 156 -12.27 -5.09 -4.95
CA ILE A 156 -11.16 -4.38 -4.31
C ILE A 156 -10.18 -3.96 -5.41
N GLY A 157 -9.92 -2.66 -5.51
CA GLY A 157 -9.01 -2.12 -6.51
C GLY A 157 -7.54 -2.28 -6.13
N ALA A 158 -7.24 -2.00 -4.86
CA ALA A 158 -5.90 -2.05 -4.28
C ALA A 158 -6.00 -2.22 -2.75
N LEU A 159 -4.92 -2.69 -2.13
CA LEU A 159 -4.73 -2.63 -0.69
C LEU A 159 -3.24 -2.53 -0.38
N ILE A 160 -2.90 -1.90 0.74
CA ILE A 160 -1.53 -1.71 1.21
C ILE A 160 -1.44 -1.96 2.71
N VAL A 161 -0.31 -2.50 3.15
CA VAL A 161 0.01 -2.78 4.55
C VAL A 161 1.11 -1.82 5.00
N ASP A 162 0.97 -1.22 6.18
CA ASP A 162 2.00 -0.34 6.72
C ASP A 162 3.32 -1.11 6.88
N PRO A 163 4.45 -0.55 6.43
CA PRO A 163 5.73 -1.26 6.41
C PRO A 163 6.27 -1.59 7.81
N LYS A 164 5.81 -0.90 8.85
CA LYS A 164 6.26 -1.07 10.24
C LYS A 164 5.25 -1.79 11.12
N ASN A 165 3.99 -1.89 10.70
CA ASN A 165 2.94 -2.53 11.49
C ASN A 165 1.94 -3.30 10.61
N PRO A 166 1.89 -4.65 10.67
CA PRO A 166 1.01 -5.47 9.84
C PRO A 166 -0.48 -5.29 10.16
N ASP A 167 -0.83 -4.65 11.27
CA ASP A 167 -2.22 -4.43 11.66
C ASP A 167 -2.81 -3.12 11.11
N ILE A 168 -1.97 -2.26 10.52
CA ILE A 168 -2.41 -1.04 9.83
C ILE A 168 -2.49 -1.33 8.33
N VAL A 169 -3.71 -1.29 7.80
CA VAL A 169 -3.98 -1.60 6.38
C VAL A 169 -4.94 -0.56 5.81
N LEU A 170 -4.66 -0.11 4.59
CA LEU A 170 -5.60 0.65 3.78
C LEU A 170 -6.09 -0.17 2.59
N VAL A 171 -7.38 -0.04 2.29
CA VAL A 171 -8.06 -0.77 1.23
C VAL A 171 -8.81 0.20 0.35
N ALA A 172 -8.56 0.16 -0.95
CA ALA A 172 -9.35 0.82 -1.96
C ALA A 172 -10.52 -0.09 -2.40
N ALA A 173 -11.69 0.12 -1.79
CA ALA A 173 -12.89 -0.65 -2.06
C ALA A 173 -13.69 0.01 -3.20
N LEU A 174 -13.76 -0.66 -4.34
CA LEU A 174 -14.42 -0.15 -5.54
C LEU A 174 -15.95 -0.28 -5.45
N GLY A 175 -16.46 -1.25 -4.71
CA GLY A 175 -17.90 -1.42 -4.52
C GLY A 175 -18.59 -2.24 -5.61
N HIS A 176 -19.92 -2.25 -5.57
CA HIS A 176 -20.77 -3.03 -6.48
C HIS A 176 -20.76 -2.46 -7.90
N MET A 177 -20.15 -3.12 -8.88
CA MET A 177 -20.05 -2.59 -10.24
C MET A 177 -21.40 -2.25 -10.92
N PHE A 178 -22.46 -2.99 -10.55
CA PHE A 178 -23.79 -2.92 -11.17
C PHE A 178 -24.86 -2.20 -10.32
N GLY A 179 -24.51 -1.58 -9.19
CA GLY A 179 -25.47 -0.82 -8.38
C GLY A 179 -24.87 -0.04 -7.21
N PRO A 180 -25.60 0.92 -6.61
CA PRO A 180 -25.13 1.70 -5.46
C PRO A 180 -24.78 0.80 -4.29
N ASN A 181 -23.70 1.11 -3.59
CA ASN A 181 -23.41 0.46 -2.31
C ASN A 181 -22.64 1.40 -1.36
N GLN A 182 -22.82 1.17 -0.07
CA GLN A 182 -22.15 1.97 0.96
C GLN A 182 -20.70 1.54 1.21
N GLU A 183 -20.32 0.29 0.93
CA GLU A 183 -18.92 -0.16 1.03
C GLU A 183 -18.11 0.24 -0.23
N ARG A 184 -17.97 1.56 -0.40
CA ARG A 184 -17.19 2.26 -1.42
C ARG A 184 -16.29 3.30 -0.79
N GLY A 185 -15.07 3.42 -1.30
CA GLY A 185 -14.08 4.41 -0.89
C GLY A 185 -12.80 3.78 -0.36
N ILE A 186 -12.07 4.51 0.47
CA ILE A 186 -10.88 4.02 1.16
C ILE A 186 -11.25 3.65 2.59
N PHE A 187 -10.91 2.44 2.98
CA PHE A 187 -11.10 1.91 4.33
C PHE A 187 -9.75 1.71 5.00
N ARG A 188 -9.69 1.95 6.30
CA ARG A 188 -8.51 1.79 7.13
C ARG A 188 -8.81 0.93 8.34
N THR A 189 -7.88 0.05 8.69
CA THR A 189 -7.86 -0.69 9.96
C THR A 189 -6.55 -0.41 10.69
N THR A 190 -6.57 -0.54 12.01
CA THR A 190 -5.38 -0.48 12.89
C THR A 190 -5.31 -1.66 13.85
N ASP A 191 -6.17 -2.66 13.66
CA ASP A 191 -6.31 -3.84 14.51
C ASP A 191 -6.26 -5.14 13.70
N GLY A 192 -5.67 -5.07 12.50
CA GLY A 192 -5.48 -6.19 11.61
C GLY A 192 -6.74 -6.67 10.91
N GLY A 193 -7.75 -5.80 10.79
CA GLY A 193 -9.03 -6.10 10.15
C GLY A 193 -10.10 -6.64 11.11
N LYS A 194 -9.98 -6.43 12.42
CA LYS A 194 -11.11 -6.69 13.33
C LYS A 194 -12.17 -5.61 13.16
N THR A 195 -11.75 -4.37 12.93
CA THR A 195 -12.62 -3.23 12.61
C THR A 195 -12.07 -2.46 11.41
N TRP A 196 -12.98 -1.80 10.67
CA TRP A 196 -12.67 -0.98 9.51
C TRP A 196 -13.38 0.36 9.61
N ALA A 197 -12.64 1.46 9.40
CA ALA A 197 -13.18 2.81 9.29
C ALA A 197 -13.14 3.26 7.84
N LYS A 198 -14.23 3.82 7.31
CA LYS A 198 -14.21 4.53 6.03
C LYS A 198 -13.55 5.89 6.25
N VAL A 199 -12.36 6.08 5.67
CA VAL A 199 -11.54 7.30 5.85
C VAL A 199 -11.61 8.25 4.66
N LEU A 200 -12.02 7.76 3.49
CA LEU A 200 -12.26 8.58 2.30
C LEU A 200 -13.44 8.01 1.50
N GLY A 201 -14.35 8.87 1.07
CA GLY A 201 -15.47 8.52 0.21
C GLY A 201 -16.25 9.77 -0.21
N LYS A 202 -17.11 9.62 -1.23
CA LYS A 202 -17.95 10.72 -1.73
C LYS A 202 -19.43 10.39 -1.67
N ASP A 203 -19.82 9.27 -2.25
CA ASP A 203 -21.21 8.83 -2.41
C ASP A 203 -21.29 7.30 -2.59
N GLN A 204 -22.44 6.78 -3.02
CA GLN A 204 -22.68 5.36 -3.24
C GLN A 204 -22.29 4.87 -4.65
N ASP A 205 -21.75 5.74 -5.50
CA ASP A 205 -21.36 5.48 -6.89
C ASP A 205 -19.85 5.59 -7.10
N THR A 206 -19.13 6.10 -6.10
CA THR A 206 -17.70 6.42 -6.17
C THR A 206 -16.90 5.55 -5.21
N GLY A 207 -16.12 4.62 -5.75
CA GLY A 207 -15.28 3.70 -4.97
C GLY A 207 -13.81 4.08 -4.97
N GLY A 208 -13.01 3.44 -4.12
CA GLY A 208 -11.54 3.51 -4.21
C GLY A 208 -11.05 2.57 -5.31
N VAL A 209 -10.05 3.01 -6.09
CA VAL A 209 -9.46 2.17 -7.15
C VAL A 209 -7.95 1.95 -6.98
N ASP A 210 -7.27 2.85 -6.28
CA ASP A 210 -5.84 2.74 -6.01
C ASP A 210 -5.48 3.42 -4.68
N VAL A 211 -4.43 2.92 -4.03
CA VAL A 211 -3.89 3.47 -2.77
C VAL A 211 -2.43 3.05 -2.60
N VAL A 212 -1.55 4.00 -2.29
CA VAL A 212 -0.10 3.76 -2.13
C VAL A 212 0.49 4.57 -0.96
N PHE A 213 1.44 3.96 -0.25
CA PHE A 213 2.30 4.65 0.71
C PHE A 213 3.51 5.27 0.02
N ASP A 214 4.02 6.37 0.59
CA ASP A 214 5.41 6.74 0.39
C ASP A 214 6.31 5.68 1.04
N PRO A 215 7.23 5.05 0.27
CA PRO A 215 8.09 3.99 0.77
C PRO A 215 9.03 4.43 1.90
N HIS A 216 9.30 5.74 2.04
CA HIS A 216 10.16 6.30 3.07
C HIS A 216 9.37 6.87 4.26
N ASN A 217 8.06 7.11 4.10
CA ASN A 217 7.21 7.67 5.14
C ASN A 217 5.74 7.26 5.00
N SER A 218 5.31 6.21 5.70
CA SER A 218 3.93 5.71 5.63
C SER A 218 2.84 6.66 6.14
N ASN A 219 3.20 7.83 6.70
CA ASN A 219 2.23 8.89 6.95
C ASN A 219 1.77 9.59 5.67
N ILE A 220 2.60 9.61 4.63
CA ILE A 220 2.23 10.15 3.33
C ILE A 220 1.57 9.04 2.52
N VAL A 221 0.30 9.26 2.16
CA VAL A 221 -0.50 8.29 1.40
C VAL A 221 -1.16 8.99 0.24
N PHE A 222 -1.22 8.33 -0.91
CA PHE A 222 -2.02 8.77 -2.05
C PHE A 222 -3.11 7.76 -2.30
N ALA A 223 -4.29 8.25 -2.70
CA ALA A 223 -5.43 7.40 -3.03
C ALA A 223 -6.21 7.98 -4.21
N ALA A 224 -6.78 7.09 -5.00
CA ALA A 224 -7.66 7.44 -6.11
C ALA A 224 -9.08 6.97 -5.84
N LEU A 225 -10.04 7.89 -6.00
CA LEU A 225 -11.45 7.56 -6.12
C LEU A 225 -11.85 7.52 -7.59
N TRP A 226 -12.74 6.59 -7.93
CA TRP A 226 -13.27 6.39 -9.26
C TRP A 226 -14.79 6.23 -9.20
N GLN A 227 -15.50 7.19 -9.80
CA GLN A 227 -16.93 7.07 -10.06
C GLN A 227 -17.12 6.21 -11.30
N THR A 228 -17.66 5.01 -11.12
CA THR A 228 -17.77 4.02 -12.21
C THR A 228 -18.97 3.11 -12.08
N ARG A 229 -19.58 2.80 -13.23
CA ARG A 229 -20.80 2.00 -13.35
C ARG A 229 -20.76 1.13 -14.59
N ARG A 230 -21.20 -0.12 -14.43
CA ARG A 230 -21.52 -0.99 -15.54
C ARG A 230 -23.03 -1.18 -15.67
N GLN A 231 -23.54 -0.96 -16.87
CA GLN A 231 -24.88 -1.33 -17.32
C GLN A 231 -24.75 -2.45 -18.37
N PRO A 232 -25.82 -3.19 -18.69
CA PRO A 232 -25.73 -4.27 -19.68
C PRO A 232 -25.22 -3.80 -21.06
N TRP A 233 -25.49 -2.55 -21.45
CA TRP A 233 -25.12 -1.96 -22.74
C TRP A 233 -24.10 -0.81 -22.66
N PHE A 234 -23.70 -0.38 -21.47
CA PHE A 234 -22.89 0.83 -21.31
C PHE A 234 -21.90 0.74 -20.14
N PHE A 235 -20.79 1.44 -20.28
CA PHE A 235 -19.78 1.58 -19.23
C PHE A 235 -19.51 3.06 -19.00
N SER A 236 -19.80 3.53 -17.79
CA SER A 236 -19.46 4.88 -17.35
C SER A 236 -18.14 4.81 -16.59
N SER A 237 -17.13 5.51 -17.12
CA SER A 237 -15.83 5.67 -16.48
C SER A 237 -15.59 7.14 -16.20
N GLY A 238 -15.80 7.55 -14.96
CA GLY A 238 -15.56 8.90 -14.49
C GLY A 238 -16.82 9.71 -14.19
N GLY A 239 -16.64 10.68 -13.30
CA GLY A 239 -17.67 11.60 -12.84
C GLY A 239 -17.14 12.53 -11.75
N ALA A 240 -17.99 13.38 -11.20
CA ALA A 240 -17.61 14.39 -10.20
C ALA A 240 -17.08 13.80 -8.88
N GLY A 241 -17.35 12.52 -8.60
CA GLY A 241 -16.80 11.82 -7.44
C GLY A 241 -15.34 11.35 -7.62
N SER A 242 -14.87 11.20 -8.87
CA SER A 242 -13.50 10.77 -9.14
C SER A 242 -12.48 11.81 -8.70
N GLY A 243 -11.28 11.35 -8.30
CA GLY A 243 -10.20 12.27 -7.99
C GLY A 243 -8.99 11.60 -7.36
N LEU A 244 -7.88 12.33 -7.36
CA LEU A 244 -6.65 11.97 -6.67
C LEU A 244 -6.57 12.73 -5.34
N TYR A 245 -6.17 12.03 -4.29
CA TYR A 245 -6.13 12.54 -2.93
C TYR A 245 -4.78 12.23 -2.29
N ARG A 246 -4.36 13.11 -1.39
CA ARG A 246 -3.16 12.95 -0.56
C ARG A 246 -3.52 13.07 0.91
N SER A 247 -2.91 12.22 1.73
CA SER A 247 -2.93 12.25 3.19
C SER A 247 -1.51 12.51 3.72
N GLU A 248 -1.43 13.14 4.88
CA GLU A 248 -0.18 13.38 5.62
C GLU A 248 -0.17 12.74 7.02
N ASP A 249 -1.20 11.96 7.35
CA ASP A 249 -1.44 11.38 8.67
C ASP A 249 -1.76 9.87 8.62
N GLY A 250 -1.17 9.18 7.63
CA GLY A 250 -1.31 7.73 7.48
C GLY A 250 -2.69 7.32 6.97
N GLY A 251 -3.32 8.20 6.18
CA GLY A 251 -4.61 7.98 5.54
C GLY A 251 -5.81 8.19 6.46
N VAL A 252 -5.66 8.98 7.53
CA VAL A 252 -6.77 9.34 8.43
C VAL A 252 -7.57 10.50 7.85
N THR A 253 -6.89 11.54 7.34
CA THR A 253 -7.49 12.68 6.65
C THR A 253 -6.89 12.85 5.25
N TRP A 254 -7.66 13.49 4.36
CA TRP A 254 -7.37 13.54 2.93
C TRP A 254 -7.63 14.92 2.35
N LYS A 255 -6.73 15.37 1.49
CA LYS A 255 -6.86 16.57 0.66
C LYS A 255 -6.89 16.15 -0.81
N GLN A 256 -7.89 16.63 -1.55
CA GLN A 256 -7.96 16.41 -3.00
C GLN A 256 -6.86 17.22 -3.70
N LEU A 257 -6.20 16.60 -4.68
CA LEU A 257 -5.21 17.24 -5.55
C LEU A 257 -5.89 17.72 -6.83
N GLN A 258 -5.69 18.99 -7.17
CA GLN A 258 -6.23 19.66 -8.35
C GLN A 258 -5.26 20.76 -8.81
N GLY A 259 -5.32 21.14 -10.09
CA GLY A 259 -4.44 22.15 -10.68
C GLY A 259 -3.00 21.67 -10.86
N ASN A 260 -2.05 22.61 -11.00
CA ASN A 260 -0.62 22.34 -11.16
C ASN A 260 -0.28 21.35 -12.29
N GLY A 261 -1.01 21.43 -13.41
CA GLY A 261 -0.81 20.57 -14.57
C GLY A 261 -1.62 19.28 -14.57
N LEU A 262 -2.37 18.96 -13.49
CA LEU A 262 -3.33 17.85 -13.52
C LEU A 262 -4.50 18.17 -14.49
N PRO A 263 -5.06 17.16 -15.17
CA PRO A 263 -6.13 17.37 -16.14
C PRO A 263 -7.39 17.89 -15.45
N GLU A 264 -8.11 18.78 -16.15
CA GLU A 264 -9.36 19.34 -15.69
C GLU A 264 -10.58 18.53 -16.20
N GLY A 265 -11.74 18.76 -15.60
CA GLY A 265 -13.01 18.16 -16.02
C GLY A 265 -13.26 16.78 -15.43
N ILE A 266 -13.85 15.88 -16.22
CA ILE A 266 -14.22 14.53 -15.77
C ILE A 266 -12.97 13.65 -15.71
N LEU A 267 -12.68 13.14 -14.51
CA LEU A 267 -11.63 12.16 -14.28
C LEU A 267 -12.23 10.75 -14.25
N GLY A 268 -11.60 9.84 -14.98
CA GLY A 268 -11.89 8.41 -15.00
C GLY A 268 -11.03 7.65 -13.99
N ARG A 269 -10.57 6.46 -14.38
CA ARG A 269 -9.68 5.65 -13.54
C ARG A 269 -8.31 6.32 -13.40
N ILE A 270 -7.77 6.29 -12.19
CA ILE A 270 -6.45 6.82 -11.86
C ILE A 270 -5.62 5.69 -11.26
N GLY A 271 -4.37 5.57 -11.70
CA GLY A 271 -3.33 4.81 -11.01
C GLY A 271 -2.25 5.76 -10.50
N VAL A 272 -1.71 5.53 -9.31
CA VAL A 272 -0.70 6.38 -8.67
C VAL A 272 0.43 5.54 -8.10
N THR A 273 1.67 6.02 -8.24
CA THR A 273 2.84 5.41 -7.60
C THR A 273 3.85 6.48 -7.20
N ILE A 274 4.73 6.13 -6.27
CA ILE A 274 5.78 7.03 -5.76
C ILE A 274 7.12 6.38 -6.06
N SER A 275 8.08 7.16 -6.52
CA SER A 275 9.42 6.63 -6.77
C SER A 275 10.08 6.19 -5.47
N GLY A 276 10.52 4.93 -5.41
CA GLY A 276 11.33 4.43 -4.30
C GLY A 276 12.71 5.09 -4.21
N ALA A 277 13.21 5.70 -5.29
CA ALA A 277 14.50 6.39 -5.29
C ALA A 277 14.39 7.86 -4.85
N ASP A 278 13.25 8.51 -5.10
CA ASP A 278 13.01 9.92 -4.79
C ASP A 278 11.52 10.13 -4.47
N ALA A 279 11.17 10.19 -3.18
CA ALA A 279 9.79 10.36 -2.72
C ALA A 279 9.12 11.66 -3.19
N ASN A 280 9.88 12.62 -3.71
CA ASN A 280 9.31 13.85 -4.30
C ASN A 280 8.78 13.63 -5.72
N ARG A 281 9.01 12.45 -6.31
CA ARG A 281 8.51 12.08 -7.64
C ARG A 281 7.35 11.11 -7.49
N ILE A 282 6.17 11.63 -7.80
CA ILE A 282 4.92 10.89 -7.83
C ILE A 282 4.51 10.81 -9.29
N TYR A 283 4.14 9.61 -9.73
CA TYR A 283 3.64 9.37 -11.08
C TYR A 283 2.16 9.01 -10.99
N ALA A 284 1.34 9.64 -11.83
CA ALA A 284 -0.06 9.31 -11.95
C ALA A 284 -0.45 9.06 -13.40
N ILE A 285 -1.10 7.93 -13.68
CA ILE A 285 -1.79 7.71 -14.96
C ILE A 285 -3.26 8.04 -14.79
N ILE A 286 -3.75 9.02 -15.54
CA ILE A 286 -5.08 9.60 -15.34
C ILE A 286 -5.89 9.49 -16.64
N GLU A 287 -7.00 8.77 -16.58
CA GLU A 287 -8.04 8.81 -17.62
C GLU A 287 -8.78 10.15 -17.55
N ALA A 288 -8.67 10.95 -18.60
CA ALA A 288 -9.38 12.22 -18.77
C ALA A 288 -9.40 12.59 -20.26
N LYS A 289 -10.09 13.67 -20.63
CA LYS A 289 -10.07 14.19 -22.01
C LYS A 289 -8.63 14.51 -22.46
N GLU A 290 -7.90 15.24 -21.63
CA GLU A 290 -6.46 15.48 -21.78
C GLU A 290 -5.70 14.51 -20.84
N GLY A 291 -6.03 13.21 -20.88
CA GLY A 291 -5.43 12.19 -20.00
C GLY A 291 -4.01 11.81 -20.38
N GLY A 292 -3.26 11.20 -19.45
CA GLY A 292 -1.86 10.85 -19.66
C GLY A 292 -1.14 10.38 -18.41
N ILE A 293 0.20 10.31 -18.51
CA ILE A 293 1.10 10.14 -17.38
C ILE A 293 1.55 11.53 -16.92
N TYR A 294 1.42 11.78 -15.62
CA TYR A 294 1.76 13.01 -14.92
C TYR A 294 2.85 12.74 -13.88
#